data_AF-W1XHF8-F1
#
_entry.id   AF-W1XHF8-F1
#
_cell.length_a   1.000
_cell.length_b   1.000
_cell.length_c   1.000
_cell.angle_alpha   90.00
_cell.angle_beta   90.00
_cell.angle_gamma   90.00
#
_symmetry.space_group_name_H-M   'P 1'
#
loop_
_entity.id
_entity.type
_entity.pdbx_description
1 polymer ?
#
loop_
_entity_poly.entity_id
_entity_poly.type
_entity_poly.pdbx_seq_one_letter_code
_entity_poly.pdbx_strand_id
1 'polypeptide(L)'
;TAIPVARIVDALENPGGKYQHNGKEQTYPNIKMIWWAGGGNFTHHQDTNRLIKAWQKPEMIVVSECYWTAAAKHADIVLPITTSFERNDLTMTGDYSNQHIVPMKQAVAPQFEARNDFDVFADLAELLKPGG
;
A
#
# COMPACT_ATOMS: atom_id res chain seq x y z
N THR A 1 13.53 -8.62 1.36
CA THR A 1 14.34 -7.45 0.96
C THR A 1 13.49 -6.21 1.07
N ALA A 2 14.03 -5.10 1.62
CA ALA A 2 13.32 -3.83 1.71
C ALA A 2 13.92 -2.84 0.69
N ILE A 3 13.06 -2.08 0.00
CA ILE A 3 13.47 -1.07 -0.96
C ILE A 3 12.94 0.28 -0.47
N PRO A 4 13.74 1.36 -0.49
CA PRO A 4 13.23 2.70 -0.23
C PRO A 4 12.09 3.03 -1.18
N VAL A 5 10.94 3.47 -0.68
CA VAL A 5 9.78 3.81 -1.53
C VAL A 5 10.11 4.84 -2.62
N ALA A 6 11.01 5.77 -2.32
CA ALA A 6 11.53 6.76 -3.28
C ALA A 6 12.31 6.15 -4.46
N ARG A 7 12.66 4.85 -4.41
CA ARG A 7 13.37 4.12 -5.47
C ARG A 7 12.49 3.10 -6.20
N ILE A 8 11.17 3.13 -6.01
CA ILE A 8 10.28 2.14 -6.64
C ILE A 8 10.38 2.17 -8.17
N VAL A 9 10.45 3.35 -8.79
CA VAL A 9 10.64 3.48 -10.25
C VAL A 9 11.97 2.89 -10.69
N ASP A 10 13.07 3.20 -10.00
CA ASP A 10 14.38 2.63 -10.34
C ASP A 10 14.41 1.11 -10.21
N ALA A 11 13.74 0.56 -9.18
CA ALA A 11 13.66 -0.87 -8.93
C ALA A 11 12.84 -1.59 -10.00
N LEU A 12 11.71 -1.02 -10.41
CA LEU A 12 10.88 -1.54 -11.50
C LEU A 12 11.60 -1.44 -12.84
N GLU A 13 12.43 -0.41 -13.02
CA GLU A 13 13.16 -0.23 -14.27
C GLU A 13 14.39 -1.11 -14.41
N ASN A 14 15.07 -1.44 -13.31
CA ASN A 14 16.37 -2.10 -13.32
C ASN A 14 16.43 -3.34 -12.40
N PRO A 15 15.64 -4.39 -12.64
CA PRO A 15 15.79 -5.67 -11.92
C PRO A 15 17.24 -6.19 -12.01
N GLY A 16 17.82 -6.60 -10.89
CA GLY A 16 19.22 -7.06 -10.81
C GLY A 16 20.26 -5.91 -10.76
N GLY A 17 19.84 -4.66 -10.92
CA GLY A 17 20.70 -3.49 -10.77
C GLY A 17 21.19 -3.31 -9.33
N LYS A 18 22.43 -2.85 -9.16
CA LYS A 18 23.01 -2.55 -7.85
C LYS A 18 22.66 -1.13 -7.41
N TYR A 19 22.41 -0.93 -6.12
CA TYR A 19 22.20 0.39 -5.52
C TYR A 19 22.78 0.47 -4.12
N GLN A 20 23.09 1.69 -3.68
CA GLN A 20 23.55 1.95 -2.32
C GLN A 20 22.39 2.42 -1.45
N HIS A 21 22.21 1.80 -0.29
CA HIS A 21 21.23 2.23 0.71
C HIS A 21 21.71 1.92 2.13
N ASN A 22 21.66 2.93 3.01
CA ASN A 22 22.13 2.87 4.40
C ASN A 22 23.54 2.26 4.54
N GLY A 23 24.46 2.70 3.69
CA GLY A 23 25.87 2.26 3.69
C GLY A 23 26.10 0.83 3.19
N LYS A 24 25.10 0.20 2.57
CA LYS A 24 25.19 -1.15 2.01
C LYS A 24 24.87 -1.15 0.52
N GLU A 25 25.63 -1.93 -0.24
CA GLU A 25 25.27 -2.28 -1.60
C GLU A 25 24.16 -3.34 -1.56
N GLN A 26 23.09 -3.09 -2.29
CA GLN A 26 21.93 -3.95 -2.42
C GLN A 26 21.60 -4.13 -3.90
N THR A 27 20.78 -5.13 -4.20
CA THR A 27 20.35 -5.45 -5.57
C THR A 27 18.85 -5.31 -5.67
N TYR A 28 18.38 -4.62 -6.70
CA TYR A 28 16.95 -4.49 -6.96
C TYR A 28 16.36 -5.87 -7.28
N PRO A 29 15.29 -6.30 -6.58
CA PRO A 29 14.61 -7.53 -6.92
C PRO A 29 13.82 -7.36 -8.22
N ASN A 30 13.49 -8.49 -8.84
CA ASN A 30 12.53 -8.51 -9.94
C ASN A 30 11.12 -8.50 -9.37
N ILE A 31 10.54 -7.31 -9.20
CA ILE A 31 9.20 -7.13 -8.62
C ILE A 31 8.15 -7.54 -9.65
N LYS A 32 7.40 -8.60 -9.33
CA LYS A 32 6.34 -9.13 -10.20
C LYS A 32 4.94 -8.70 -9.77
N MET A 33 4.74 -8.45 -8.49
CA MET A 33 3.47 -8.04 -7.94
C MET A 33 3.66 -6.84 -7.01
N ILE A 34 2.72 -5.89 -7.06
CA ILE A 34 2.62 -4.80 -6.10
C ILE A 34 1.27 -4.89 -5.40
N TRP A 35 1.29 -4.91 -4.07
CA TRP A 35 0.12 -4.63 -3.25
C TRP A 35 0.31 -3.27 -2.58
N TRP A 36 -0.62 -2.35 -2.79
CA TRP A 36 -0.52 -0.99 -2.29
C TRP A 36 -1.74 -0.64 -1.43
N ALA A 37 -1.51 -0.27 -0.17
CA ALA A 37 -2.55 0.09 0.78
C ALA A 37 -2.22 1.42 1.48
N GLY A 38 -3.16 2.35 1.51
CA GLY A 38 -3.09 3.57 2.34
C GLY A 38 -2.10 4.65 1.89
N GLY A 39 -1.64 4.67 0.63
CA GLY A 39 -0.66 5.65 0.15
C GLY A 39 -0.98 6.25 -1.22
N GLY A 40 -0.57 7.50 -1.45
CA GLY A 40 -0.68 8.18 -2.75
C GLY A 40 0.61 8.13 -3.58
N ASN A 41 0.96 6.99 -4.17
CA ASN A 41 2.16 6.85 -5.02
C ASN A 41 2.21 7.88 -6.17
N PHE A 42 1.08 8.15 -6.81
CA PHE A 42 0.99 9.14 -7.90
C PHE A 42 0.97 10.60 -7.41
N THR A 43 0.96 10.86 -6.10
CA THR A 43 1.05 12.22 -5.54
C THR A 43 2.40 12.49 -4.87
N HIS A 44 2.99 11.51 -4.19
CA HIS A 44 4.25 11.70 -3.47
C HIS A 44 5.51 11.38 -4.29
N HIS A 45 5.38 10.66 -5.41
CA HIS A 45 6.53 10.23 -6.19
C HIS A 45 6.87 11.26 -7.26
N GLN A 46 8.16 11.44 -7.51
CA GLN A 46 8.65 12.41 -8.49
C GLN A 46 8.47 11.86 -9.91
N ASP A 47 8.39 12.75 -10.89
CA ASP A 47 8.24 12.43 -12.31
C ASP A 47 7.14 11.38 -12.56
N THR A 48 5.89 11.82 -12.43
CA THR A 48 4.71 10.96 -12.58
C THR A 48 4.61 10.32 -13.97
N ASN A 49 5.16 10.94 -15.01
CA ASN A 49 5.18 10.35 -16.36
C ASN A 49 6.10 9.13 -16.44
N ARG A 50 7.28 9.20 -15.82
CA ARG A 50 8.17 8.04 -15.68
C ARG A 50 7.55 6.98 -14.77
N LEU A 51 6.92 7.40 -13.66
CA LEU A 51 6.19 6.50 -12.78
C LEU A 51 5.13 5.70 -13.54
N ILE A 52 4.26 6.34 -14.34
CA ILE A 52 3.22 5.65 -15.10
C ILE A 52 3.83 4.52 -15.94
N LYS A 53 4.92 4.79 -16.66
CA LYS A 53 5.60 3.78 -17.50
C LYS A 53 6.19 2.63 -16.69
N ALA A 54 6.83 2.93 -15.56
CA ALA A 54 7.40 1.91 -14.68
C ALA A 54 6.31 1.08 -13.99
N TRP A 55 5.19 1.71 -13.64
CA TRP A 55 4.03 1.08 -13.00
C TRP A 55 3.38 0.02 -13.89
N GLN A 56 3.60 0.03 -15.20
CA GLN A 56 3.11 -1.02 -16.12
C GLN A 56 4.01 -2.27 -16.19
N LYS A 57 5.12 -2.31 -15.46
CA LYS A 57 6.10 -3.43 -15.52
C LYS A 57 5.75 -4.65 -14.66
N PRO A 58 5.19 -4.52 -13.44
CA PRO A 58 4.69 -5.66 -12.68
C PRO A 58 3.62 -6.43 -13.47
N GLU A 59 3.49 -7.72 -13.18
CA GLU A 59 2.48 -8.59 -13.76
C GLU A 59 1.10 -8.40 -13.10
N MET A 60 1.08 -7.87 -11.87
CA MET A 60 -0.15 -7.60 -11.13
C MET A 60 0.02 -6.46 -10.13
N ILE A 61 -0.98 -5.58 -10.07
CA ILE A 61 -1.07 -4.47 -9.14
C ILE A 61 -2.44 -4.49 -8.46
N VAL A 62 -2.41 -4.70 -7.14
CA VAL A 62 -3.58 -4.64 -6.27
C VAL A 62 -3.52 -3.37 -5.44
N VAL A 63 -4.62 -2.61 -5.42
CA VAL A 63 -4.75 -1.38 -4.61
C VAL A 63 -5.91 -1.53 -3.62
N SER A 64 -5.61 -1.42 -2.34
CA SER A 64 -6.59 -1.37 -1.24
C SER A 64 -6.84 0.08 -0.88
N GLU A 65 -8.05 0.59 -1.18
CA GLU A 65 -8.32 2.02 -1.14
C GLU A 65 -9.81 2.33 -0.94
N CYS A 66 -10.09 3.43 -0.24
CA CYS A 66 -11.45 3.91 0.05
C CYS A 66 -11.96 4.93 -1.00
N TYR A 67 -11.08 5.45 -1.85
CA TYR A 67 -11.37 6.43 -2.90
C TYR A 67 -10.85 6.04 -4.30
N TRP A 68 -11.44 6.60 -5.36
CA TRP A 68 -10.93 6.45 -6.73
C TRP A 68 -9.71 7.34 -7.02
N THR A 69 -8.59 7.07 -6.33
CA THR A 69 -7.32 7.79 -6.47
C THR A 69 -6.62 7.48 -7.80
N ALA A 70 -5.59 8.26 -8.14
CA ALA A 70 -4.76 7.95 -9.31
C ALA A 70 -4.08 6.58 -9.21
N ALA A 71 -3.76 6.10 -7.99
CA ALA A 71 -3.25 4.76 -7.76
C ALA A 71 -4.28 3.70 -8.16
N ALA A 72 -5.51 3.83 -7.65
CA ALA A 72 -6.61 2.92 -7.96
C ALA A 72 -6.93 2.88 -9.47
N LYS A 73 -6.81 4.01 -10.18
CA LYS A 73 -7.03 4.09 -11.63
C LYS A 73 -5.98 3.35 -12.47
N HIS A 74 -4.79 3.07 -11.91
CA HIS A 74 -3.71 2.36 -12.58
C HIS A 74 -3.47 0.96 -11.96
N ALA A 75 -4.46 0.41 -11.27
CA ALA A 75 -4.42 -0.92 -10.69
C ALA A 75 -5.11 -1.95 -11.60
N ASP A 76 -4.68 -3.20 -11.53
CA ASP A 76 -5.40 -4.31 -12.15
C ASP A 76 -6.62 -4.72 -11.30
N ILE A 77 -6.45 -4.69 -9.97
CA ILE A 77 -7.49 -5.02 -9.00
C ILE A 77 -7.59 -3.89 -7.97
N VAL A 78 -8.80 -3.40 -7.74
CA VAL A 78 -9.11 -2.45 -6.67
C VAL A 78 -9.97 -3.14 -5.63
N LEU A 79 -9.52 -3.12 -4.38
CA LEU A 79 -10.28 -3.62 -3.24
C LEU A 79 -10.88 -2.42 -2.50
N PRO A 80 -12.22 -2.30 -2.43
CA PRO A 80 -12.86 -1.19 -1.73
C PRO A 80 -12.72 -1.36 -0.22
N ILE A 81 -12.08 -0.38 0.41
CA ILE A 81 -11.76 -0.42 1.83
C ILE A 81 -12.56 0.63 2.61
N THR A 82 -12.89 0.33 3.86
CA THR A 82 -13.55 1.26 4.77
C THR A 82 -12.63 2.41 5.20
N THR A 83 -13.22 3.58 5.45
CA THR A 83 -12.58 4.66 6.21
C THR A 83 -12.56 4.35 7.71
N SER A 84 -11.79 5.11 8.48
CA SER A 84 -11.76 4.96 9.94
C SER A 84 -13.10 5.29 10.63
N PHE A 85 -14.02 5.99 9.96
CA PHE A 85 -15.35 6.30 10.51
C PHE A 85 -16.34 5.13 10.40
N GLU A 86 -16.01 4.12 9.60
CA GLU A 86 -16.86 2.97 9.32
C GLU A 86 -16.52 1.74 10.19
N ARG A 87 -15.56 1.88 11.11
CA ARG A 87 -15.09 0.80 11.99
C ARG A 87 -14.72 1.30 13.39
N ASN A 88 -14.53 0.36 14.32
CA ASN A 88 -14.03 0.66 15.66
C ASN A 88 -12.51 0.47 15.69
N ASP A 89 -11.80 1.40 16.34
CA ASP A 89 -10.35 1.34 16.55
C ASP A 89 -9.95 2.05 17.87
N LEU A 90 -8.66 2.03 18.21
CA LEU A 90 -8.10 2.69 19.37
C LEU A 90 -6.79 3.38 18.99
N THR A 91 -6.68 4.69 19.27
CA THR A 91 -5.47 5.46 18.96
C THR A 91 -5.01 6.30 20.15
N MET A 92 -3.78 6.82 20.06
CA MET A 92 -3.23 7.80 20.99
C MET A 92 -3.31 9.20 20.38
N THR A 93 -3.48 10.24 21.20
CA THR A 93 -3.43 11.63 20.71
C THR A 93 -2.10 12.29 21.00
N GLY A 94 -1.54 12.93 19.98
CA GLY A 94 -0.36 13.80 20.08
C GLY A 94 0.93 13.01 20.22
N ASP A 95 1.61 12.78 19.11
CA ASP A 95 2.78 11.91 18.92
C ASP A 95 3.92 12.09 19.93
N TYR A 96 4.05 13.30 20.50
CA TYR A 96 5.05 13.62 21.53
C TYR A 96 4.49 13.70 22.95
N SER A 97 3.21 14.03 23.06
CA SER A 97 2.58 14.31 24.36
C SER A 97 2.06 13.04 25.03
N ASN A 98 1.64 12.06 24.23
CA ASN A 98 1.06 10.77 24.65
C ASN A 98 -0.03 10.91 25.72
N GLN A 99 -0.80 12.00 25.68
CA GLN A 99 -1.65 12.41 26.80
C GLN A 99 -2.96 11.62 26.91
N HIS A 100 -3.47 11.08 25.80
CA HIS A 100 -4.77 10.42 25.80
C HIS A 100 -4.75 9.16 24.95
N ILE A 101 -5.53 8.18 25.39
CA ILE A 101 -5.95 7.03 24.60
C ILE A 101 -7.40 7.30 24.20
N VAL A 102 -7.70 7.25 22.91
CA VAL A 102 -9.00 7.62 22.34
C VAL A 102 -9.62 6.41 21.63
N PRO A 103 -10.81 5.96 22.08
CA PRO A 103 -11.59 4.99 21.33
C PRO A 103 -12.21 5.67 20.11
N MET A 104 -11.80 5.23 18.92
CA MET A 104 -12.38 5.65 17.65
C MET A 104 -13.61 4.79 17.38
N LYS A 105 -14.76 5.21 17.88
CA LYS A 105 -16.02 4.48 17.68
C LYS A 105 -16.48 4.61 16.24
N GLN A 106 -17.04 3.52 15.71
CA GLN A 106 -17.72 3.50 14.43
C GLN A 106 -18.84 4.56 14.42
N ALA A 107 -18.77 5.48 13.48
CA ALA A 107 -19.74 6.57 13.31
C ALA A 107 -20.86 6.20 12.33
N VAL A 108 -20.53 5.44 11.28
CA VAL A 108 -21.47 4.98 10.25
C VAL A 108 -21.20 3.51 9.89
N ALA A 109 -22.18 2.82 9.30
CA ALA A 109 -21.96 1.48 8.76
C ALA A 109 -21.01 1.53 7.54
N PRO A 110 -20.26 0.44 7.24
CA PRO A 110 -19.52 0.32 5.99
C PRO A 110 -20.42 0.62 4.78
N GLN A 111 -19.93 1.43 3.85
CA GLN A 111 -20.69 1.86 2.68
C GLN A 111 -20.51 0.88 1.51
N PHE A 112 -21.61 0.59 0.82
CA PHE A 112 -21.63 -0.28 -0.36
C PHE A 112 -20.99 -1.66 -0.09
N GLU A 113 -19.96 -2.03 -0.84
CA GLU A 113 -19.22 -3.28 -0.73
C GLU A 113 -17.87 -3.09 -0.01
N ALA A 114 -17.65 -1.92 0.63
CA ALA A 114 -16.40 -1.65 1.33
C ALA A 114 -16.23 -2.56 2.54
N ARG A 115 -15.01 -3.09 2.72
CA ARG A 115 -14.64 -3.98 3.84
C ARG A 115 -13.46 -3.39 4.61
N ASN A 116 -13.30 -3.76 5.88
CA ASN A 116 -12.10 -3.38 6.61
C ASN A 116 -10.89 -4.11 6.01
N ASP A 117 -9.73 -3.43 5.91
CA ASP A 117 -8.50 -4.08 5.46
C ASP A 117 -8.20 -5.34 6.26
N PHE A 118 -8.43 -5.29 7.58
CA PHE A 118 -8.24 -6.42 8.49
C PHE A 118 -9.02 -7.65 8.03
N ASP A 119 -10.31 -7.49 7.70
CA ASP A 119 -11.17 -8.60 7.29
C ASP A 119 -10.73 -9.16 5.93
N VAL A 120 -10.33 -8.29 5.00
CA VAL A 120 -9.80 -8.69 3.69
C VAL A 120 -8.52 -9.52 3.84
N PHE A 121 -7.57 -9.05 4.65
CA PHE A 121 -6.32 -9.79 4.87
C PHE A 121 -6.52 -11.07 5.69
N ALA A 122 -7.49 -11.10 6.62
CA ALA A 122 -7.86 -12.31 7.34
C ALA A 122 -8.40 -13.38 6.38
N ASP A 123 -9.33 -13.04 5.50
CA ASP A 123 -9.85 -13.96 4.48
C ASP A 123 -8.76 -14.47 3.54
N LEU A 124 -7.84 -13.60 3.13
CA LEU A 124 -6.71 -13.98 2.29
C LEU A 124 -5.76 -14.94 3.02
N ALA A 125 -5.54 -14.73 4.31
CA ALA A 125 -4.67 -15.59 5.12
C ALA A 125 -5.20 -17.03 5.22
N GLU A 126 -6.53 -17.22 5.26
CA GLU A 126 -7.16 -18.55 5.23
C GLU A 126 -6.89 -19.32 3.92
N LEU A 127 -6.57 -18.60 2.84
CA LEU A 127 -6.25 -19.20 1.53
C LEU A 127 -4.76 -19.50 1.36
N LEU A 128 -3.89 -18.96 2.23
CA LEU A 128 -2.45 -19.15 2.14
C LEU A 128 -2.06 -20.57 2.51
N LYS A 129 -1.20 -21.18 1.69
CA LYS A 129 -0.63 -22.51 1.94
C LYS A 129 0.87 -22.40 2.25
N PRO A 130 1.45 -23.38 2.96
CA PRO A 130 2.89 -23.46 3.12
C PRO A 130 3.60 -23.46 1.77
N GLY A 131 4.52 -22.51 1.56
CA GLY A 131 5.27 -22.35 0.31
C GLY A 131 4.75 -21.28 -0.64
N GLY A 132 3.59 -20.68 -0.37
CA GLY A 132 2.90 -19.78 -1.29
C GLY A 132 1.96 -20.55 -2.19
#